data_AF-A0A370L208-F1
#
_entry.id   AF-A0A370L208-F1
#
_cell.length_a   1.000
_cell.length_b   1.000
_cell.length_c   1.000
_cell.angle_alpha   90.00
_cell.angle_beta   90.00
_cell.angle_gamma   90.00
#
_symmetry.space_group_name_H-M   'P 1'
#
loop_
_entity.id
_entity.type
_entity.pdbx_description
1 polymer ?
#
loop_
_entity_poly.entity_id
_entity_poly.type
_entity_poly.pdbx_seq_one_letter_code
_entity_poly.pdbx_strand_id
1 'polypeptide(L)' 'MATMPDDTALMQEFEVFAARAGLDIPGERKATLFLGFKDLRKMLALLRQPRTAAAEPAGTYSIATITRSV' A
#
# COMPACT_ATOMS: atom_id res chain seq x y z
N MET A 1 -4.80 -17.79 10.18
CA MET A 1 -4.23 -17.41 8.86
C MET A 1 -5.26 -16.52 8.18
N ALA A 2 -4.92 -15.28 7.79
CA ALA A 2 -5.88 -14.45 7.08
C ALA A 2 -6.15 -15.08 5.71
N THR A 3 -7.39 -15.53 5.47
CA THR A 3 -7.79 -16.10 4.18
C THR A 3 -7.68 -15.01 3.13
N MET A 4 -6.93 -15.26 2.06
CA MET A 4 -6.86 -14.33 0.94
C MET A 4 -8.23 -14.27 0.23
N PRO A 5 -8.66 -13.09 -0.22
CA PRO A 5 -9.82 -13.00 -1.10
C PRO A 5 -9.56 -13.79 -2.39
N ASP A 6 -10.62 -14.27 -3.03
CA ASP A 6 -10.50 -14.88 -4.35
C ASP A 6 -10.06 -13.87 -5.42
N ASP A 7 -9.64 -14.37 -6.58
CA ASP A 7 -9.11 -13.55 -7.67
C ASP A 7 -10.14 -12.54 -8.23
N THR A 8 -11.45 -12.82 -8.12
CA THR A 8 -12.49 -11.89 -8.58
C THR A 8 -12.58 -10.69 -7.65
N ALA A 9 -12.60 -10.93 -6.34
CA ALA A 9 -12.58 -9.86 -5.34
C ALA A 9 -11.29 -9.04 -5.41
N LEU A 10 -10.13 -9.69 -5.60
CA LEU A 10 -8.86 -9.00 -5.78
C LEU A 10 -8.83 -8.14 -7.05
N MET A 11 -9.43 -8.60 -8.15
CA MET A 11 -9.52 -7.80 -9.37
C MET A 11 -10.35 -6.54 -9.15
N GLN A 12 -11.47 -6.64 -8.42
CA GLN A 12 -12.27 -5.47 -8.08
C GLN A 12 -11.50 -4.47 -7.21
N GLU A 13 -10.76 -4.95 -6.18
CA GLU A 13 -9.87 -4.09 -5.38
C GLU A 13 -8.83 -3.38 -6.25
N PHE A 14 -8.19 -4.11 -7.15
CA PHE A 14 -7.18 -3.57 -8.06
C PHE A 14 -7.75 -2.43 -8.94
N GLU A 15 -8.91 -2.63 -9.54
CA GLU A 15 -9.57 -1.62 -10.37
C GLU A 15 -9.97 -0.38 -9.57
N VAL A 16 -10.49 -0.56 -8.36
CA VAL A 16 -10.82 0.55 -7.46
C VAL A 16 -9.57 1.38 -7.14
N PHE A 17 -8.43 0.74 -6.88
CA PHE A 17 -7.17 1.46 -6.64
C PHE A 17 -6.64 2.16 -7.87
N ALA A 18 -6.71 1.53 -9.05
CA ALA A 18 -6.31 2.15 -10.31
C ALA A 18 -7.15 3.41 -10.59
N ALA A 19 -8.48 3.31 -10.45
CA ALA A 19 -9.38 4.43 -10.64
C ALA A 19 -9.12 5.57 -9.63
N ARG A 20 -8.92 5.24 -8.35
CA ARG A 20 -8.59 6.22 -7.30
C ARG A 20 -7.25 6.92 -7.54
N ALA A 21 -6.30 6.25 -8.18
CA ALA A 21 -5.03 6.82 -8.58
C ALA A 21 -5.10 7.60 -9.90
N GLY A 22 -6.27 7.63 -10.57
CA GLY A 22 -6.43 8.26 -11.88
C GLY A 22 -5.69 7.54 -13.00
N LEU A 23 -5.41 6.25 -12.82
CA LEU A 23 -4.68 5.44 -13.80
C LEU A 23 -5.67 4.80 -14.78
N ASP A 24 -5.56 5.20 -16.04
CA ASP A 24 -6.19 4.47 -17.15
C ASP A 24 -5.25 3.35 -17.61
N ILE A 25 -5.60 2.11 -17.27
CA ILE A 25 -4.75 0.93 -17.53
C ILE A 25 -5.20 0.29 -18.85
N PRO A 26 -4.33 0.24 -19.88
CA PRO A 26 -4.66 -0.45 -21.12
C PRO A 26 -4.97 -1.92 -20.87
N GLY A 27 -6.02 -2.43 -21.53
CA GLY A 27 -6.50 -3.81 -21.34
C GLY A 27 -5.41 -4.88 -21.51
N GLU A 28 -4.51 -4.69 -22.47
CA GLU A 28 -3.38 -5.60 -22.73
C GLU A 28 -2.41 -5.71 -21.55
N ARG A 29 -2.28 -4.66 -20.74
CA ARG A 29 -1.35 -4.61 -19.59
C ARG A 29 -2.02 -5.03 -18.28
N LYS A 30 -3.35 -5.03 -18.24
CA LYS A 30 -4.14 -5.27 -17.02
C LYS A 30 -3.83 -6.62 -16.37
N ALA A 31 -3.74 -7.69 -17.17
CA ALA A 31 -3.43 -9.02 -16.65
C ALA A 31 -2.05 -9.06 -15.97
N THR A 32 -1.02 -8.48 -16.60
CA THR A 32 0.34 -8.45 -16.05
C THR A 32 0.42 -7.59 -14.79
N LEU A 33 -0.22 -6.42 -14.77
CA LEU A 33 -0.25 -5.55 -13.59
C LEU A 33 -1.01 -6.19 -12.43
N PHE A 34 -2.09 -6.91 -12.73
CA PHE A 34 -2.85 -7.64 -11.73
C PHE A 34 -2.03 -8.75 -11.07
N LEU A 35 -1.18 -9.47 -11.83
CA LEU A 35 -0.24 -10.44 -11.25
C LEU A 35 0.69 -9.78 -10.21
N GLY A 36 1.29 -8.64 -10.56
CA GLY A 36 2.12 -7.88 -9.63
C GLY A 36 1.36 -7.41 -8.39
N PHE A 37 0.12 -6.97 -8.57
CA PHE A 37 -0.76 -6.60 -7.45
C PHE A 37 -0.99 -7.78 -6.48
N LYS A 38 -1.26 -8.98 -6.99
CA LYS A 38 -1.44 -10.17 -6.15
C LYS A 38 -0.20 -10.48 -5.32
N ASP A 39 0.98 -10.39 -5.92
CA ASP A 39 2.23 -10.65 -5.21
C ASP A 39 2.54 -9.58 -4.14
N LEU A 40 2.24 -8.32 -4.43
CA LEU A 40 2.30 -7.25 -3.43
C LEU A 40 1.33 -7.51 -2.26
N ARG A 41 0.11 -7.98 -2.51
CA ARG A 41 -0.85 -8.33 -1.44
C ARG A 41 -0.32 -9.43 -0.53
N LYS A 42 0.34 -10.45 -1.09
CA LYS A 42 1.02 -11.50 -0.32
C LYS A 42 2.13 -10.92 0.54
N MET A 43 2.99 -10.08 -0.05
CA MET A 43 4.10 -9.44 0.68
C MET A 43 3.60 -8.55 1.82
N LEU A 44 2.53 -7.78 1.61
CA LEU A 44 1.95 -6.91 2.63
C LEU A 44 1.43 -7.69 3.84
N ALA A 45 0.90 -8.90 3.64
CA ALA A 45 0.47 -9.76 4.75
C ALA A 45 1.64 -10.16 5.67
N LEU A 46 2.86 -10.29 5.12
CA LEU A 46 4.07 -10.59 5.88
C LEU A 46 4.63 -9.35 6.60
N LEU A 47 4.56 -8.19 5.96
CA LEU A 47 5.07 -6.92 6.51
C LEU A 47 4.18 -6.33 7.61
N ARG A 48 2.90 -6.72 7.63
CA ARG A 48 1.93 -6.32 8.66
C ARG A 48 2.11 -7.17 9.93
N GLN A 49 3.28 -7.04 10.56
CA GLN A 49 3.57 -7.56 11.89
C GLN A 49 2.70 -6.85 12.95
N PRO A 50 2.54 -7.40 14.17
CA PRO A 50 1.86 -6.70 15.26
C PRO A 50 2.58 -5.38 15.55
N ARG A 51 1.93 -4.26 15.22
CA ARG A 51 2.41 -2.92 15.57
C ARG A 51 1.61 -2.44 16.77
N THR A 52 2.31 -2.05 17.83
CA THR A 52 1.70 -1.38 18.98
C THR A 52 1.69 0.12 18.71
N ALA A 53 0.96 0.87 19.53
CA ALA A 53 1.00 2.34 19.48
C ALA A 53 2.41 2.92 19.68
N ALA A 54 3.34 2.15 20.27
CA ALA A 54 4.74 2.55 20.44
C ALA A 54 5.61 2.33 19.18
N ALA A 55 5.09 1.62 18.17
CA ALA A 55 5.81 1.40 16.92
C ALA A 55 5.65 2.62 16.00
N GLU A 56 6.43 3.66 16.30
CA GLU A 56 6.44 4.92 15.55
C GLU A 56 6.87 4.73 14.08
N PRO A 57 6.38 5.59 13.16
CA PRO A 57 6.89 5.63 11.79
C PRO A 57 8.39 5.94 11.77
N ALA A 58 9.12 5.36 10.81
CA ALA A 58 10.55 5.60 10.65
C ALA A 58 10.92 7.07 10.37
N GLY A 59 9.96 7.86 9.88
CA GLY A 59 10.10 9.31 9.71
C GLY A 59 9.03 10.05 10.50
N THR A 60 9.45 10.86 11.47
CA THR A 60 8.59 11.78 12.22
C THR A 60 8.88 13.21 11.82
N TYR A 61 7.84 14.03 11.76
CA TYR A 61 7.99 15.46 11.50
C TYR A 61 8.60 16.14 12.73
N SER A 62 9.62 16.96 12.53
CA SER A 62 10.22 17.80 13.58
C SER A 62 10.21 19.26 13.14
N ILE A 63 9.81 20.15 14.05
CA ILE A 63 9.87 21.59 13.82
C ILE A 63 11.34 22.00 13.96
N ALA A 64 11.90 22.62 12.92
CA ALA A 64 13.21 23.24 13.00
C ALA A 64 13.21 24.27 14.14
N THR A 65 13.99 24.03 15.19
CA THR A 65 14.12 24.99 16.28
C THR A 65 14.94 26.17 15.78
N ILE A 66 14.29 27.30 15.47
CA ILE A 66 14.99 28.58 15.27
C ILE A 66 15.39 29.07 16.67
N THR A 67 16.58 28.69 17.13
CA THR A 67 17.18 29.34 18.30
C THR A 67 17.69 30.70 17.84
N ARG A 68 16.93 31.77 18.07
CA ARG A 68 17.49 33.13 17.96
C ARG A 68 18.53 33.27 19.08
N SER A 69 19.80 33.34 18.70
CA SER A 69 20.87 33.74 19.62
C SER A 69 20.61 35.16 20.09
N VAL A 70 20.65 35.35 21.41
CA VAL A 70 20.55 36.64 22.10
C VAL A 70 21.82 37.46 21.88
#